data_AF-A0A800FI45-F1
#
_entry.id   AF-A0A800FI45-F1
#
_cell.length_a   1.000
_cell.length_b   1.000
_cell.length_c   1.000
_cell.angle_alpha   90.00
_cell.angle_beta   90.00
_cell.angle_gamma   90.00
#
_symmetry.space_group_name_H-M   'P 1'
#
loop_
_entity.id
_entity.type
_entity.pdbx_description
1 polymer ?
#
loop_
_entity_poly.entity_id
_entity_poly.type
_entity_poly.pdbx_seq_one_letter_code
_entity_poly.pdbx_strand_id
1 'polypeptide(L)' 'MENIQTFMINHPLLSMAVILPFSLIIVIGIFSILINFVLPVILAFWLSGWVYTAIVGEKVQKYYQQPFWFIRYKSAV' A
#
# COMPACT_ATOMS: atom_id res chain seq x y z
N MET A 1 -33.63 -15.66 -15.35
CA MET A 1 -32.53 -15.57 -14.36
C MET A 1 -32.65 -16.57 -13.22
N GLU A 2 -33.79 -17.28 -13.09
CA GLU A 2 -33.99 -18.29 -12.04
C GLU A 2 -33.04 -19.49 -12.19
N ASN A 3 -32.78 -19.98 -13.40
CA ASN A 3 -31.99 -21.21 -13.58
C ASN A 3 -30.54 -21.14 -13.07
N ILE A 4 -29.85 -20.00 -13.24
CA ILE A 4 -28.48 -19.83 -12.75
C ILE A 4 -28.50 -19.69 -11.23
N GLN A 5 -29.42 -18.88 -10.68
CA GLN A 5 -29.54 -18.69 -9.24
C GLN A 5 -29.93 -19.98 -8.52
N THR A 6 -30.89 -20.73 -9.07
CA THR A 6 -31.30 -22.05 -8.58
C THR A 6 -30.16 -23.05 -8.67
N PHE A 7 -29.38 -23.06 -9.75
CA PHE A 7 -28.17 -23.88 -9.83
C PHE A 7 -27.15 -23.51 -8.74
N MET A 8 -26.94 -22.21 -8.49
CA MET A 8 -26.03 -21.73 -7.46
C MET A 8 -26.45 -22.12 -6.05
N ILE A 9 -27.75 -22.09 -5.76
CA ILE A 9 -28.31 -22.50 -4.47
C ILE A 9 -28.24 -24.02 -4.30
N ASN A 10 -28.59 -24.78 -5.35
CA ASN A 10 -28.64 -26.24 -5.28
C ASN A 10 -27.24 -26.89 -5.32
N HIS A 11 -26.26 -26.24 -5.95
CA HIS A 11 -24.89 -26.73 -6.10
C HIS A 11 -23.85 -25.65 -5.72
N PRO A 12 -23.75 -25.30 -4.43
CA PRO A 12 -22.92 -24.17 -3.98
C PRO A 12 -21.43 -24.39 -4.23
N LEU A 13 -20.91 -25.61 -4.02
CA LEU A 13 -19.49 -25.92 -4.22
C LEU A 13 -19.08 -25.84 -5.70
N LEU A 14 -19.89 -26.40 -6.61
CA LEU A 14 -19.64 -26.33 -8.06
C LEU A 14 -19.68 -24.88 -8.55
N SER A 15 -20.64 -24.12 -8.06
CA SER A 15 -20.78 -22.71 -8.40
C SER A 15 -19.60 -21.88 -7.91
N MET A 16 -19.14 -22.13 -6.68
CA MET A 16 -17.96 -21.48 -6.14
C MET A 16 -16.70 -21.86 -6.94
N ALA A 17 -16.54 -23.12 -7.32
CA ALA A 17 -15.42 -23.57 -8.15
C ALA A 17 -15.38 -22.88 -9.52
N VAL A 18 -16.54 -22.63 -10.13
CA VAL A 18 -16.64 -21.91 -11.42
C VAL A 18 -16.31 -20.42 -11.27
N ILE A 19 -16.74 -19.78 -10.18
CA ILE A 19 -16.50 -18.34 -9.96
C ILE A 19 -15.08 -18.06 -9.46
N LEU A 20 -14.49 -19.00 -8.71
CA LEU A 20 -13.16 -18.88 -8.10
C LEU A 20 -12.06 -18.38 -9.04
N PRO A 21 -11.84 -18.93 -10.26
CA PRO A 21 -10.76 -18.45 -11.13
C PRO A 21 -10.88 -16.96 -11.47
N PHE A 22 -12.10 -16.44 -11.64
CA PHE A 22 -12.32 -15.02 -11.94
C PHE A 22 -12.01 -14.14 -10.73
N SER A 23 -12.52 -14.53 -9.56
CA SER A 23 -12.22 -13.85 -8.30
C SER A 23 -10.72 -13.88 -7.99
N LEU A 24 -10.05 -14.99 -8.30
CA LEU A 24 -8.62 -15.17 -8.07
C LEU A 24 -7.78 -14.22 -8.94
N ILE A 25 -8.14 -14.01 -10.21
CA ILE A 25 -7.47 -13.04 -11.09
C ILE A 25 -7.54 -11.63 -10.49
N ILE A 26 -8.71 -11.23 -9.97
CA ILE A 26 -8.91 -9.91 -9.36
C ILE A 26 -8.01 -9.76 -8.12
N VAL A 27 -8.02 -10.76 -7.24
CA VAL A 27 -7.20 -10.75 -6.03
C VAL A 27 -5.71 -10.68 -6.37
N ILE A 28 -5.24 -11.49 -7.32
CA ILE A 28 -3.85 -11.45 -7.79
C ILE A 28 -3.49 -10.06 -8.33
N GLY A 29 -4.37 -9.43 -9.11
CA GLY A 29 -4.15 -8.09 -9.62
C GLY A 29 -3.95 -7.05 -8.52
N ILE A 30 -4.82 -7.08 -7.49
CA ILE A 30 -4.72 -6.17 -6.33
C ILE A 30 -3.41 -6.39 -5.58
N PHE A 31 -3.07 -7.64 -5.26
CA PHE A 31 -1.83 -7.97 -4.57
C PHE A 31 -0.59 -7.63 -5.40
N SER A 32 -0.65 -7.76 -6.72
CA SER A 32 0.44 -7.36 -7.61
C SER A 32 0.73 -5.87 -7.49
N ILE A 33 -0.28 -5.01 -7.51
CA ILE A 33 -0.10 -3.56 -7.32
C ILE A 33 0.46 -3.28 -5.91
N LEU A 34 -0.08 -3.94 -4.90
CA LEU A 34 0.34 -3.76 -3.52
C LEU A 34 1.82 -4.13 -3.31
N ILE A 35 2.25 -5.29 -3.81
CA ILE A 35 3.60 -5.81 -3.59
C ILE A 35 4.61 -5.19 -4.55
N ASN A 36 4.26 -5.00 -5.83
CA ASN A 36 5.22 -4.54 -6.83
C ASN A 36 5.34 -3.01 -6.92
N PHE A 37 4.39 -2.26 -6.36
CA PHE A 37 4.42 -0.79 -6.40
C PHE A 37 4.34 -0.17 -5.01
N VAL A 38 3.26 -0.44 -4.25
CA VAL A 38 3.04 0.23 -2.96
C VAL A 38 4.14 -0.09 -1.96
N LEU A 39 4.49 -1.36 -1.82
CA LEU A 39 5.52 -1.80 -0.87
C LEU A 39 6.91 -1.23 -1.19
N PRO A 40 7.41 -1.25 -2.45
CA PRO A 40 8.63 -0.58 -2.84
C PRO A 40 8.63 0.92 -2.55
N VAL A 41 7.53 1.63 -2.80
CA VAL A 41 7.42 3.08 -2.51
C VAL A 41 7.56 3.35 -1.02
N ILE A 42 6.89 2.58 -0.17
CA ILE A 42 7.00 2.72 1.29
C ILE A 42 8.43 2.45 1.75
N LEU A 43 9.06 1.38 1.25
CA LEU A 43 10.44 1.05 1.58
C LEU A 43 11.43 2.13 1.12
N ALA A 44 11.25 2.67 -0.08
CA ALA A 44 12.08 3.75 -0.60
C ALA A 44 11.95 5.01 0.27
N PHE A 45 10.74 5.36 0.69
CA PHE A 45 10.51 6.49 1.60
C PHE A 45 11.19 6.28 2.96
N TRP A 46 11.05 5.08 3.53
CA TRP A 46 11.70 4.74 4.79
C TRP A 46 13.23 4.80 4.70
N LEU A 47 13.80 4.21 3.63
CA LEU A 47 15.24 4.24 3.38
C LEU A 47 15.73 5.66 3.12
N SER A 48 14.95 6.50 2.44
CA SER A 48 15.27 7.91 2.24
C SER A 48 15.44 8.66 3.57
N GLY A 49 14.64 8.32 4.60
CA GLY A 49 14.82 8.88 5.94
C GLY A 49 16.20 8.55 6.52
N TRP A 50 16.66 7.31 6.33
CA TRP A 50 18.00 6.88 6.78
C TRP A 50 19.10 7.61 6.02
N VAL A 51 19.01 7.66 4.68
CA VAL A 51 19.99 8.36 3.84
C VAL A 51 20.05 9.85 4.21
N TYR A 52 18.91 10.51 4.41
CA TYR A 52 18.87 11.90 4.83
C TYR A 52 19.57 12.12 6.17
N THR A 53 19.29 11.28 7.18
CA THR A 53 19.95 11.38 8.50
C THR A 53 21.45 11.11 8.43
N ALA A 54 21.89 10.19 7.57
CA ALA A 54 23.31 9.91 7.36
C ALA A 54 24.06 11.10 6.73
N ILE A 55 23.41 11.83 5.81
CA ILE A 55 24.01 13.01 5.15
C ILE A 55 24.02 14.22 6.09
N VAL A 56 22.93 14.49 6.80
CA VAL A 56 22.79 15.69 7.65
C VAL A 56 23.55 15.55 8.97
N GLY A 57 23.91 14.33 9.39
CA GLY A 57 24.71 14.08 10.59
C GLY A 57 24.00 14.37 11.91
N GLU A 58 22.70 14.67 11.88
CA GLU A 58 21.89 14.89 13.09
C GLU A 58 21.25 13.59 13.58
N LYS A 59 21.26 13.38 14.91
CA LYS A 59 20.55 12.28 15.57
C LYS A 59 19.05 12.36 15.23
N VAL A 60 18.49 11.25 14.76
CA VAL A 60 17.07 11.02 14.39
C VAL A 60 16.07 11.60 15.40
N GLN A 61 16.47 11.72 16.66
CA GLN A 61 15.69 12.27 17.76
C GLN A 61 15.22 13.73 17.56
N LYS A 62 15.96 14.57 16.83
CA LYS A 62 15.50 15.95 16.52
C LYS A 62 14.46 16.01 15.42
N TYR A 63 14.49 15.08 14.46
CA TYR A 63 13.58 15.06 13.31
C TYR A 63 12.12 14.85 13.73
N TYR A 64 11.90 14.03 14.77
CA TYR A 64 10.57 13.83 15.37
C TYR A 64 10.14 14.97 16.30
N GLN A 65 11.06 15.77 16.82
CA GLN A 65 10.75 16.89 17.73
C GLN A 65 10.36 18.18 16.99
N GLN A 66 10.73 18.32 15.71
CA GLN A 66 10.43 19.52 14.93
C GLN A 66 10.05 19.16 13.47
N PRO A 67 8.81 18.68 13.22
CA PRO A 67 8.36 18.23 11.89
C PRO A 67 8.28 19.33 10.82
N PHE A 68 8.54 20.60 11.15
CA PHE A 68 8.48 21.76 10.24
C PHE A 68 9.78 22.57 10.18
N TRP A 69 10.93 21.96 10.45
CA TRP A 69 12.23 22.65 10.47
C TRP A 69 12.61 23.34 9.13
N PHE A 70 11.95 22.98 8.03
CA PHE A 70 12.12 23.56 6.70
C PHE A 70 11.41 24.93 6.52
N ILE A 71 10.53 25.33 7.44
CA ILE A 71 9.89 26.65 7.39
C ILE A 71 10.85 27.68 7.99
N ARG A 72 11.73 28.23 7.15
CA ARG A 72 12.49 29.43 7.50
C ARG A 72 11.55 30.63 7.46
N TYR A 73 11.06 31.08 8.61
CA TYR A 73 10.45 32.40 8.72
C TYR A 73 11.54 33.44 8.40
N LYS A 74 11.42 34.09 7.24
CA LYS A 74 12.26 35.24 6.89
C LYS A 74 11.80 36.39 7.79
N SER A 75 12.44 36.56 8.94
CA SER A 75 12.26 37.77 9.75
C SER A 75 12.84 38.93 8.93
N ALA A 76 11.96 39.71 8.32
CA ALA A 76 12.30 41.00 7.76
C ALA A 76 12.60 41.92 8.96
N VAL A 77 13.87 42.28 9.09
CA VAL A 77 14.33 43.41 9.91
C VAL A 77 14.05 44.70 9.14
#